data_AF-A0A421D152-F1
#
_entry.id   AF-A0A421D152-F1
#
_cell.length_a   1.000
_cell.length_b   1.000
_cell.length_c   1.000
_cell.angle_alpha   90.00
_cell.angle_beta   90.00
_cell.angle_gamma   90.00
#
_symmetry.space_group_name_H-M   'P 1'
#
loop_
_entity.id
_entity.type
_entity.pdbx_description
1 polymer ?
#
loop_
_entity_poly.entity_id
_entity_poly.type
_entity_poly.pdbx_seq_one_letter_code
_entity_poly.pdbx_strand_id
1 'polypeptide(L)'
;MTQTRTKDILPSLLDELPSAIIPDDVDLASIAGPFADCLTRLSASDFAEVPIWRDCFALTGTLRTFYSAWTVSEVYRNRCLARQAQSFHLQADDAHIVRIGPSCSWIDVPFSFETNASPAACCSGVLSLIPSGERGGYRIWMLQTVLDQFKGYPSVDTLDATTQSPSAGDSTTHFDCLIVGAGHSGLNVAGRLKALGVSYLVIDKNPCVGDNWRLRYDSAKLHTIRDYSHLPFERNFAHVDHEWLTKDDLADGFAAWADKYKINIWTCSELQSGTWDDSRTQWTLKVKQTIAGCEIIKTLTCKHVVLATGGACNKLQKPFYPGEDRFRGVVQHSMTYRNAWDWKGQRGVVVGTANTAHDIAEDMLDAGLSSVTMIQRSRTYVLPQEYLTKVWKQILNDHTPLETSDRTLLAGPLAVSRLITMAALNTQAEAEPERFAALERASFRTERYGDLVTLLSERFGGHYMDIGASAKIAQGLIKVKSASRLVSYTEDGLIFEDASHLPADVVVYATGFSGNLRDSVREYFGEEIYAQVEDYWGINQEGEIKGAYVPTGHPGLWYVGGGTGQVRFFARFVALQILANLIGKPLPVYSETPLAEGA
;
A
#
# COMPACT_ATOMS: atom_id res chain seq x y z
N MET A 1 5.91 -13.31 26.31
CA MET A 1 6.41 -14.25 25.28
C MET A 1 7.18 -13.44 24.25
N THR A 2 8.50 -13.54 24.24
CA THR A 2 9.36 -12.98 23.19
C THR A 2 9.12 -13.79 21.92
N GLN A 3 8.29 -13.26 21.01
CA GLN A 3 8.34 -13.68 19.61
C GLN A 3 9.79 -13.50 19.16
N THR A 4 10.48 -14.61 18.93
CA THR A 4 11.67 -14.66 18.08
C THR A 4 11.32 -13.88 16.82
N ARG A 5 11.95 -12.72 16.59
CA ARG A 5 11.78 -12.00 15.33
C ARG A 5 12.17 -12.96 14.22
N THR A 6 11.20 -13.43 13.45
CA THR A 6 11.46 -13.96 12.11
C THR A 6 12.28 -12.90 11.39
N LYS A 7 13.43 -13.30 10.84
CA LYS A 7 14.30 -12.42 10.07
C LYS A 7 13.44 -11.77 8.97
N ASP A 8 13.51 -10.44 8.83
CA ASP A 8 12.77 -9.71 7.79
C ASP A 8 13.13 -10.35 6.42
N ILE A 9 12.14 -10.55 5.55
CA ILE A 9 12.30 -11.36 4.33
C ILE A 9 12.99 -10.54 3.23
N LEU A 10 12.54 -9.31 2.99
CA LEU A 10 13.08 -8.48 1.91
C LEU A 10 14.61 -8.28 1.97
N PRO A 11 15.23 -8.05 3.15
CA PRO A 11 16.69 -7.98 3.27
C PRO A 11 17.45 -9.26 2.95
N SER A 12 16.77 -10.41 2.83
CA SER A 12 17.40 -11.70 2.48
C SER A 12 17.33 -12.05 1.00
N LEU A 13 16.53 -11.32 0.20
CA LEU A 13 16.29 -11.61 -1.22
C LEU A 13 17.28 -10.90 -2.14
N LEU A 14 17.68 -9.69 -1.75
CA LEU A 14 18.69 -8.87 -2.38
C LEU A 14 19.29 -8.03 -1.26
N ASP A 15 20.56 -7.70 -1.31
CA ASP A 15 21.28 -6.95 -0.26
C ASP A 15 21.88 -5.65 -0.79
N GLU A 16 22.23 -5.59 -2.07
CA GLU A 16 22.81 -4.39 -2.71
C GLU A 16 22.26 -4.08 -4.11
N LEU A 17 22.40 -2.82 -4.53
CA LEU A 17 22.13 -2.37 -5.89
C LEU A 17 23.37 -2.59 -6.77
N PRO A 18 23.22 -2.70 -8.11
CA PRO A 18 24.37 -2.84 -8.99
C PRO A 18 25.35 -1.67 -8.84
N SER A 19 26.64 -1.99 -8.67
CA SER A 19 27.70 -0.99 -8.68
C SER A 19 28.18 -0.73 -10.10
N ALA A 20 27.67 0.34 -10.71
CA ALA A 20 28.03 0.75 -12.07
C ALA A 20 27.83 2.27 -12.24
N ILE A 21 28.74 2.91 -12.98
CA ILE A 21 28.61 4.31 -13.38
C ILE A 21 28.59 4.35 -14.91
N ILE A 22 27.40 4.56 -15.47
CA ILE A 22 27.20 4.72 -16.91
C ILE A 22 27.44 6.20 -17.26
N PRO A 23 28.38 6.52 -18.17
CA PRO A 23 28.62 7.90 -18.63
C PRO A 23 27.38 8.54 -19.26
N ASP A 24 27.28 9.87 -19.24
CA ASP A 24 26.14 10.60 -19.83
C ASP A 24 26.15 10.61 -21.38
N ASP A 25 27.31 10.37 -21.98
CA ASP A 25 27.55 10.44 -23.43
C ASP A 25 27.43 9.09 -24.14
N VAL A 26 26.97 8.04 -23.45
CA VAL A 26 26.76 6.73 -24.07
C VAL A 26 25.61 6.75 -25.08
N ASP A 27 25.78 6.02 -26.18
CA ASP A 27 24.72 5.81 -27.16
C ASP A 27 23.73 4.74 -26.64
N LEU A 28 22.66 5.19 -25.99
CA LEU A 28 21.62 4.32 -25.42
C LEU A 28 20.92 3.47 -26.49
N ALA A 29 20.71 3.99 -27.69
CA ALA A 29 20.07 3.25 -28.77
C ALA A 29 20.98 2.12 -29.28
N SER A 30 22.28 2.38 -29.41
CA SER A 30 23.26 1.35 -29.75
C SER A 30 23.40 0.27 -28.67
N ILE A 31 23.21 0.62 -27.39
CA ILE A 31 23.24 -0.34 -26.27
C ILE A 31 21.96 -1.17 -26.22
N ALA A 32 20.81 -0.54 -26.43
CA ALA A 32 19.49 -1.18 -26.36
C ALA A 32 19.22 -2.06 -27.60
N GLY A 33 19.65 -1.63 -28.78
CA GLY A 33 19.33 -2.28 -30.07
C GLY A 33 19.51 -3.80 -30.10
N PRO A 34 20.64 -4.37 -29.63
CA PRO A 34 20.84 -5.81 -29.57
C PRO A 34 19.79 -6.59 -28.77
N PHE A 35 19.11 -5.94 -27.81
CA PHE A 35 18.08 -6.58 -26.98
C PHE A 35 16.71 -6.70 -27.67
N ALA A 36 16.48 -5.96 -28.77
CA ALA A 36 15.22 -6.01 -29.49
C ALA A 36 14.90 -7.43 -30.01
N ASP A 37 15.93 -8.13 -30.50
CA ASP A 37 15.79 -9.48 -31.06
C ASP A 37 15.81 -10.59 -29.98
N CYS A 38 16.31 -10.30 -28.78
CA CYS A 38 16.49 -11.29 -27.72
C CYS A 38 15.28 -11.42 -26.79
N LEU A 39 14.42 -10.40 -26.70
CA LEU A 39 13.22 -10.40 -25.84
C LEU A 39 12.31 -11.62 -26.05
N THR A 40 12.32 -12.22 -27.25
CA THR A 40 11.54 -13.41 -27.58
C THR A 40 12.21 -14.73 -27.15
N ARG A 41 13.51 -14.70 -26.83
CA ARG A 41 14.37 -15.89 -26.63
C ARG A 41 15.42 -15.67 -25.54
N LEU A 42 15.05 -14.99 -24.45
CA LEU A 42 15.96 -14.75 -23.33
C LEU A 42 16.51 -16.07 -22.76
N SER A 43 17.81 -16.07 -22.50
CA SER A 43 18.62 -17.17 -21.99
C SER A 43 19.41 -16.70 -20.78
N ALA A 44 19.94 -17.64 -19.98
CA ALA A 44 20.72 -17.29 -18.79
C ALA A 44 21.94 -16.39 -19.09
N SER A 45 22.52 -16.45 -20.30
CA SER A 45 23.66 -15.61 -20.68
C SER A 45 23.32 -14.14 -20.93
N ASP A 46 22.04 -13.82 -21.16
CA ASP A 46 21.58 -12.44 -21.37
C ASP A 46 21.48 -11.66 -20.05
N PHE A 47 21.48 -12.37 -18.93
CA PHE A 47 21.29 -11.81 -17.60
C PHE A 47 22.62 -11.60 -16.85
N ALA A 48 22.61 -10.62 -15.95
CA ALA A 48 23.66 -10.39 -14.97
C ALA A 48 23.77 -11.57 -13.98
N GLU A 49 24.77 -11.55 -13.11
CA GLU A 49 25.00 -12.60 -12.10
C GLU A 49 23.83 -12.74 -11.12
N VAL A 50 23.28 -11.60 -10.68
CA VAL A 50 22.13 -11.54 -9.77
C VAL A 50 20.98 -10.80 -10.45
N PRO A 51 20.27 -11.44 -11.40
CA PRO A 51 19.14 -10.81 -12.06
C PRO A 51 17.86 -10.99 -11.24
N ILE A 52 16.94 -10.07 -11.44
CA ILE A 52 15.61 -10.10 -10.84
C ILE A 52 14.56 -9.85 -11.91
N TRP A 53 13.49 -10.64 -11.92
CA TRP A 53 12.34 -10.40 -12.77
C TRP A 53 11.08 -10.35 -11.94
N ARG A 54 10.34 -9.24 -12.03
CA ARG A 54 8.99 -9.13 -11.49
C ARG A 54 7.97 -9.10 -12.60
N ASP A 55 6.99 -10.01 -12.51
CA ASP A 55 5.83 -10.03 -13.38
C ASP A 55 4.59 -9.55 -12.61
N CYS A 56 3.96 -8.51 -13.15
CA CYS A 56 2.68 -7.98 -12.72
C CYS A 56 1.59 -8.50 -13.66
N PHE A 57 1.18 -9.75 -13.46
CA PHE A 57 0.07 -10.44 -14.14
C PHE A 57 0.21 -10.69 -15.65
N ALA A 58 1.24 -10.19 -16.33
CA ALA A 58 1.34 -10.29 -17.79
C ALA A 58 1.58 -11.74 -18.25
N LEU A 59 2.56 -12.39 -17.64
CA LEU A 59 3.05 -13.70 -18.04
C LEU A 59 2.71 -14.81 -17.04
N THR A 60 2.51 -14.46 -15.77
CA THR A 60 2.26 -15.40 -14.66
C THR A 60 0.82 -15.37 -14.15
N GLY A 61 0.01 -14.40 -14.59
CA GLY A 61 -1.38 -14.25 -14.15
C GLY A 61 -1.56 -13.88 -12.67
N THR A 62 -0.48 -13.60 -11.95
CA THR A 62 -0.45 -13.10 -10.57
C THR A 62 0.77 -12.18 -10.36
N LEU A 63 1.02 -11.71 -9.14
CA LEU A 63 2.30 -11.09 -8.79
C LEU A 63 3.33 -12.18 -8.49
N ARG A 64 4.44 -12.19 -9.21
CA ARG A 64 5.58 -13.10 -8.98
C ARG A 64 6.88 -12.34 -9.12
N THR A 65 7.87 -12.67 -8.28
CA THR A 65 9.25 -12.22 -8.46
C THR A 65 10.21 -13.41 -8.46
N PHE A 66 11.05 -13.48 -9.47
CA PHE A 66 12.03 -14.54 -9.69
C PHE A 66 13.45 -14.01 -9.58
N TYR A 67 14.33 -14.86 -9.05
CA TYR A 67 15.73 -14.56 -8.80
C TYR A 67 16.60 -15.61 -9.52
N SER A 68 17.84 -15.25 -9.85
CA SER A 68 18.82 -16.04 -10.61
C SER A 68 18.59 -16.10 -12.12
N ALA A 69 19.68 -16.09 -12.89
CA ALA A 69 19.63 -16.09 -14.35
C ALA A 69 18.95 -17.34 -14.92
N TRP A 70 19.19 -18.50 -14.32
CA TRP A 70 18.58 -19.75 -14.76
C TRP A 70 17.06 -19.72 -14.55
N THR A 71 16.59 -19.52 -13.32
CA THR A 71 15.15 -19.52 -13.02
C THR A 71 14.41 -18.44 -13.80
N VAL A 72 14.96 -17.22 -13.89
CA VAL A 72 14.36 -16.14 -14.69
C VAL A 72 14.23 -16.56 -16.14
N SER A 73 15.29 -17.05 -16.78
CA SER A 73 15.26 -17.41 -18.20
C SER A 73 14.34 -18.61 -18.50
N GLU A 74 14.32 -19.63 -17.63
CA GLU A 74 13.45 -20.80 -17.78
C GLU A 74 11.98 -20.43 -17.62
N VAL A 75 11.63 -19.72 -16.53
CA VAL A 75 10.25 -19.31 -16.30
C VAL A 75 9.79 -18.36 -17.40
N TYR A 76 10.61 -17.36 -17.77
CA TYR A 76 10.25 -16.38 -18.79
C TYR A 76 9.94 -17.06 -20.12
N ARG A 77 10.83 -17.95 -20.60
CA ARG A 77 10.62 -18.69 -21.85
C ARG A 77 9.37 -19.55 -21.80
N ASN A 78 9.18 -20.31 -20.70
CA ASN A 78 8.02 -21.17 -20.52
C ASN A 78 6.72 -20.36 -20.49
N ARG A 79 6.72 -19.18 -19.85
CA ARG A 79 5.54 -18.33 -19.78
C ARG A 79 5.27 -17.59 -21.09
N CYS A 80 6.28 -17.11 -21.80
CA CYS A 80 6.11 -16.55 -23.14
C CYS A 80 5.47 -17.57 -24.09
N LEU A 81 5.91 -18.84 -24.05
CA LEU A 81 5.29 -19.92 -24.83
C LEU A 81 3.84 -20.17 -24.39
N ALA A 82 3.60 -20.35 -23.07
CA ALA A 82 2.27 -20.64 -22.54
C ALA A 82 1.25 -19.50 -22.81
N ARG A 83 1.70 -18.24 -22.77
CA ARG A 83 0.89 -17.06 -23.03
C ARG A 83 0.84 -16.67 -24.51
N GLN A 84 1.60 -17.37 -25.37
CA GLN A 84 1.79 -17.01 -26.78
C GLN A 84 2.20 -15.54 -26.92
N ALA A 85 3.23 -15.15 -26.17
CA ALA A 85 3.77 -13.80 -26.17
C ALA A 85 4.47 -13.52 -27.52
N GLN A 86 4.15 -12.38 -28.11
CA GLN A 86 4.61 -11.99 -29.45
C GLN A 86 4.63 -10.47 -29.60
N SER A 87 5.00 -10.00 -30.80
CA SER A 87 4.96 -8.58 -31.14
C SER A 87 5.77 -7.70 -30.17
N PHE A 88 6.91 -8.21 -29.71
CA PHE A 88 7.80 -7.45 -28.85
C PHE A 88 8.34 -6.23 -29.60
N HIS A 89 8.17 -5.05 -29.01
CA HIS A 89 8.65 -3.80 -29.54
C HIS A 89 9.43 -3.06 -28.46
N LEU A 90 10.75 -3.03 -28.62
CA LEU A 90 11.68 -2.30 -27.76
C LEU A 90 11.67 -0.82 -28.13
N GLN A 91 11.48 0.05 -27.14
CA GLN A 91 11.41 1.50 -27.31
C GLN A 91 12.77 2.11 -26.97
N ALA A 92 13.75 1.89 -27.86
CA ALA A 92 15.12 2.36 -27.64
C ALA A 92 15.23 3.89 -27.50
N ASP A 93 14.34 4.64 -28.17
CA ASP A 93 14.29 6.11 -28.09
C ASP A 93 13.81 6.61 -26.71
N ASP A 94 13.10 5.77 -25.96
CA ASP A 94 12.62 6.07 -24.60
C ASP A 94 13.60 5.54 -23.52
N ALA A 95 14.75 5.01 -23.94
CA ALA A 95 15.78 4.55 -23.02
C ALA A 95 16.36 5.72 -22.23
N HIS A 96 16.59 5.51 -20.93
CA HIS A 96 17.16 6.54 -20.07
C HIS A 96 18.03 5.94 -18.98
N ILE A 97 18.98 6.73 -18.49
CA ILE A 97 19.87 6.32 -17.42
C ILE A 97 19.21 6.63 -16.07
N VAL A 98 19.08 5.61 -15.23
CA VAL A 98 18.66 5.76 -13.83
C VAL A 98 19.90 5.87 -12.95
N ARG A 99 19.91 6.83 -12.03
CA ARG A 99 21.05 7.10 -11.13
C ARG A 99 20.60 7.12 -9.68
N ILE A 100 21.20 6.24 -8.88
CA ILE A 100 20.94 6.12 -7.45
C ILE A 100 22.24 6.41 -6.69
N GLY A 101 22.35 7.63 -6.18
CA GLY A 101 23.58 8.06 -5.51
C GLY A 101 24.80 8.10 -6.45
N PRO A 102 26.02 8.13 -5.90
CA PRO A 102 27.23 8.38 -6.69
C PRO A 102 27.83 7.15 -7.39
N SER A 103 27.43 5.93 -7.02
CA SER A 103 28.10 4.69 -7.43
C SER A 103 27.18 3.65 -8.09
N CYS A 104 25.91 3.99 -8.30
CA CYS A 104 24.91 3.08 -8.86
C CYS A 104 24.12 3.76 -9.98
N SER A 105 24.12 3.11 -11.15
CA SER A 105 23.31 3.48 -12.30
C SER A 105 23.07 2.28 -13.20
N TRP A 106 21.96 2.34 -13.93
CA TRP A 106 21.60 1.38 -14.98
C TRP A 106 20.83 2.09 -16.09
N ILE A 107 20.63 1.42 -17.22
CA ILE A 107 19.81 1.93 -18.33
C ILE A 107 18.46 1.23 -18.28
N ASP A 108 17.38 1.98 -18.13
CA ASP A 108 16.02 1.44 -18.32
C ASP A 108 15.61 1.62 -19.78
N VAL A 109 15.15 0.53 -20.39
CA VAL A 109 14.67 0.47 -21.77
C VAL A 109 13.24 -0.08 -21.78
N PRO A 110 12.23 0.76 -22.03
CA PRO A 110 10.85 0.31 -22.11
C PRO A 110 10.60 -0.61 -23.32
N PHE A 111 9.65 -1.53 -23.18
CA PHE A 111 9.14 -2.31 -24.30
C PHE A 111 7.65 -2.61 -24.14
N SER A 112 7.02 -2.99 -25.24
CA SER A 112 5.66 -3.51 -25.28
C SER A 112 5.62 -4.88 -25.94
N PHE A 113 4.60 -5.67 -25.62
CA PHE A 113 4.34 -6.95 -26.27
C PHE A 113 2.86 -7.32 -26.14
N GLU A 114 2.47 -8.38 -26.83
CA GLU A 114 1.11 -8.89 -26.80
C GLU A 114 1.10 -10.37 -26.41
N THR A 115 0.04 -10.82 -25.74
CA THR A 115 -0.21 -12.25 -25.49
C THR A 115 -1.46 -12.67 -26.25
N ASN A 116 -1.41 -13.77 -26.99
CA ASN A 116 -2.57 -14.30 -27.73
C ASN A 116 -3.33 -15.40 -27.00
N ALA A 117 -2.72 -16.05 -26.01
CA ALA A 117 -3.43 -17.04 -25.19
C ALA A 117 -4.56 -16.37 -24.42
N SER A 118 -5.71 -17.03 -24.32
CA SER A 118 -6.89 -16.49 -23.67
C SER A 118 -6.67 -16.20 -22.17
N PRO A 119 -7.03 -15.00 -21.66
CA PRO A 119 -7.47 -13.82 -22.40
C PRO A 119 -6.29 -13.14 -23.10
N ALA A 120 -6.50 -12.78 -24.37
CA ALA A 120 -5.50 -12.06 -25.15
C ALA A 120 -5.34 -10.63 -24.60
N ALA A 121 -4.11 -10.12 -24.58
CA ALA A 121 -3.77 -8.91 -23.84
C ALA A 121 -2.70 -8.07 -24.54
N CYS A 122 -2.70 -6.78 -24.21
CA CYS A 122 -1.58 -5.87 -24.40
C CYS A 122 -0.80 -5.79 -23.09
N CYS A 123 0.52 -5.79 -23.19
CA CYS A 123 1.43 -5.79 -22.05
C CYS A 123 2.60 -4.84 -22.29
N SER A 124 3.15 -4.34 -21.20
CA SER A 124 4.34 -3.48 -21.20
C SER A 124 5.42 -4.05 -20.30
N GLY A 125 6.64 -3.55 -20.42
CA GLY A 125 7.75 -3.96 -19.59
C GLY A 125 8.92 -2.99 -19.65
N VAL A 126 9.90 -3.22 -18.79
CA VAL A 126 11.15 -2.47 -18.74
C VAL A 126 12.30 -3.47 -18.59
N LEU A 127 13.32 -3.30 -19.44
CA LEU A 127 14.62 -3.93 -19.29
C LEU A 127 15.56 -2.96 -18.59
N SER A 128 16.21 -3.39 -17.52
CA SER A 128 17.24 -2.62 -16.86
C SER A 128 18.60 -3.25 -17.14
N LEU A 129 19.49 -2.48 -17.76
CA LEU A 129 20.78 -2.95 -18.27
C LEU A 129 21.94 -2.38 -17.45
N ILE A 130 22.90 -3.23 -17.13
CA ILE A 130 24.18 -2.83 -16.50
C ILE A 130 25.36 -3.28 -17.37
N PRO A 131 26.51 -2.59 -17.28
CA PRO A 131 27.74 -3.04 -17.95
C PRO A 131 28.16 -4.44 -17.49
N SER A 132 28.55 -5.27 -18.45
CA SER A 132 29.20 -6.55 -18.21
C SER A 132 30.72 -6.34 -18.19
N GLY A 133 31.40 -6.83 -17.16
CA GLY A 133 32.85 -6.70 -17.01
C GLY A 133 33.68 -7.33 -18.15
N GLU A 134 33.07 -8.13 -19.04
CA GLU A 134 33.71 -8.72 -20.21
C GLU A 134 33.39 -7.91 -21.48
N ARG A 135 34.42 -7.28 -22.07
CA ARG A 135 34.43 -6.68 -23.42
C ARG A 135 33.36 -5.60 -23.72
N GLY A 136 32.93 -4.82 -22.73
CA GLY A 136 32.08 -3.64 -22.96
C GLY A 136 30.64 -3.94 -23.40
N GLY A 137 30.16 -5.17 -23.19
CA GLY A 137 28.75 -5.53 -23.40
C GLY A 137 27.86 -5.12 -22.23
N TYR A 138 26.55 -5.19 -22.42
CA TYR A 138 25.55 -4.96 -21.36
C TYR A 138 24.79 -6.26 -21.07
N ARG A 139 24.24 -6.39 -19.86
CA ARG A 139 23.39 -7.51 -19.44
C ARG A 139 22.16 -7.03 -18.69
N ILE A 140 21.09 -7.82 -18.76
CA ILE A 140 19.84 -7.53 -18.05
C ILE A 140 20.03 -7.89 -16.58
N TRP A 141 19.94 -6.91 -15.68
CA TRP A 141 19.93 -7.17 -14.24
C TRP A 141 18.52 -7.12 -13.65
N MET A 142 17.62 -6.33 -14.24
CA MET A 142 16.23 -6.31 -13.84
C MET A 142 15.32 -6.37 -15.07
N LEU A 143 14.26 -7.15 -14.95
CA LEU A 143 13.18 -7.24 -15.92
C LEU A 143 11.85 -6.95 -15.20
N GLN A 144 10.99 -6.20 -15.85
CA GLN A 144 9.64 -5.93 -15.38
C GLN A 144 8.66 -6.22 -16.51
N THR A 145 7.55 -6.89 -16.21
CA THR A 145 6.46 -7.13 -17.17
C THR A 145 5.12 -6.82 -16.51
N VAL A 146 4.22 -6.16 -17.22
CA VAL A 146 2.95 -5.63 -16.67
C VAL A 146 1.81 -5.91 -17.64
N LEU A 147 0.70 -6.43 -17.12
CA LEU A 147 -0.55 -6.56 -17.86
C LEU A 147 -1.21 -5.18 -17.97
N ASP A 148 -1.33 -4.65 -19.18
CA ASP A 148 -1.99 -3.37 -19.39
C ASP A 148 -3.50 -3.57 -19.52
N GLN A 149 -3.95 -4.36 -20.51
CA GLN A 149 -5.38 -4.52 -20.76
C GLN A 149 -5.67 -5.78 -21.59
N PHE A 150 -6.91 -6.26 -21.55
CA PHE A 150 -7.37 -7.32 -22.46
C PHE A 150 -7.81 -6.76 -23.80
N LYS A 151 -7.45 -7.45 -24.88
CA LYS A 151 -7.84 -7.08 -26.23
C LYS A 151 -9.34 -7.26 -26.43
N GLY A 152 -9.99 -6.26 -27.04
CA GLY A 152 -11.43 -6.27 -27.32
C GLY A 152 -12.32 -5.86 -26.16
N TYR A 153 -11.74 -5.33 -25.07
CA TYR A 153 -12.47 -4.81 -23.91
C TYR A 153 -12.14 -3.33 -23.69
N PRO A 154 -13.00 -2.58 -22.98
CA PRO A 154 -12.70 -1.20 -22.57
C PRO A 154 -11.40 -1.09 -21.76
N SER A 155 -10.80 0.10 -21.78
CA SER A 155 -9.63 0.41 -20.94
C SER A 155 -10.01 0.38 -19.46
N VAL A 156 -9.17 -0.26 -18.64
CA VAL A 156 -9.34 -0.28 -17.18
C VAL A 156 -9.02 1.06 -16.52
N ASP A 157 -8.23 1.92 -17.19
CA ASP A 157 -7.75 3.20 -16.66
C ASP A 157 -8.38 4.41 -17.38
N THR A 158 -9.46 4.22 -18.13
CA THR A 158 -10.17 5.32 -18.79
C THR A 158 -11.67 5.17 -18.63
N LEU A 159 -12.31 6.20 -18.08
CA LEU A 159 -13.75 6.25 -17.88
C LEU A 159 -14.27 7.63 -18.29
N ASP A 160 -15.23 7.66 -19.21
CA ASP A 160 -15.99 8.87 -19.50
C ASP A 160 -17.04 9.08 -18.40
N ALA A 161 -17.13 10.28 -17.83
CA ALA A 161 -18.08 10.61 -16.77
C ALA A 161 -19.56 10.40 -17.19
N THR A 162 -19.84 10.45 -18.49
CA THR A 162 -21.17 10.19 -19.08
C THR A 162 -21.49 8.70 -19.23
N THR A 163 -20.51 7.81 -19.02
CA THR A 163 -20.73 6.36 -19.08
C THR A 163 -21.73 5.95 -18.01
N GLN A 164 -22.89 5.47 -18.46
CA GLN A 164 -23.90 4.94 -17.57
C GLN A 164 -23.40 3.63 -16.96
N SER A 165 -23.62 3.45 -15.66
CA SER A 165 -23.44 2.14 -15.04
C SER A 165 -24.43 1.16 -15.67
N PRO A 166 -24.08 -0.13 -15.86
CA PRO A 166 -25.05 -1.16 -16.20
C PRO A 166 -26.23 -1.02 -15.23
N SER A 167 -27.42 -0.73 -15.74
CA SER A 167 -28.55 -0.27 -14.93
C SER A 167 -28.93 -1.33 -13.87
N ALA A 168 -28.58 -1.07 -12.62
CA ALA A 168 -29.17 -1.75 -11.47
C ALA A 168 -30.24 -0.80 -10.90
N GLY A 169 -31.50 -1.09 -11.14
CA GLY A 169 -32.59 -0.38 -10.47
C GLY A 169 -32.60 -0.71 -8.97
N ASP A 170 -33.39 0.02 -8.18
CA ASP A 170 -33.55 -0.25 -6.74
C ASP A 170 -34.06 -1.68 -6.42
N SER A 171 -34.59 -2.40 -7.41
CA SER A 171 -35.02 -3.79 -7.33
C SER A 171 -33.93 -4.83 -7.65
N THR A 172 -32.74 -4.40 -8.06
CA THR A 172 -31.65 -5.33 -8.41
C THR A 172 -31.07 -5.99 -7.17
N THR A 173 -31.15 -7.32 -7.14
CA THR A 173 -30.62 -8.17 -6.05
C THR A 173 -29.41 -8.99 -6.45
N HIS A 174 -28.95 -8.88 -7.70
CA HIS A 174 -27.79 -9.58 -8.24
C HIS A 174 -26.79 -8.62 -8.89
N PHE A 175 -25.51 -8.79 -8.59
CA PHE A 175 -24.39 -8.03 -9.15
C PHE A 175 -23.27 -8.98 -9.56
N ASP A 176 -22.38 -8.59 -10.46
CA ASP A 176 -21.17 -9.40 -10.70
C ASP A 176 -20.21 -9.31 -9.51
N CYS A 177 -20.07 -8.11 -8.92
CA CYS A 177 -19.18 -7.85 -7.80
C CYS A 177 -19.84 -7.00 -6.69
N LEU A 178 -19.66 -7.38 -5.43
CA LEU A 178 -19.96 -6.54 -4.28
C LEU A 178 -18.67 -6.07 -3.60
N ILE A 179 -18.54 -4.76 -3.37
CA ILE A 179 -17.37 -4.15 -2.73
C ILE A 179 -17.79 -3.67 -1.33
N VAL A 180 -17.07 -4.12 -0.30
CA VAL A 180 -17.34 -3.75 1.10
C VAL A 180 -16.37 -2.64 1.52
N GLY A 181 -16.88 -1.42 1.63
CA GLY A 181 -16.16 -0.19 1.97
C GLY A 181 -16.09 0.80 0.81
N ALA A 182 -16.54 2.03 1.02
CA ALA A 182 -16.50 3.17 0.08
C ALA A 182 -15.39 4.19 0.43
N GLY A 183 -14.33 3.73 1.11
CA GLY A 183 -13.07 4.48 1.20
C GLY A 183 -12.29 4.44 -0.13
N HIS A 184 -11.09 5.04 -0.14
CA HIS A 184 -10.26 5.13 -1.35
C HIS A 184 -10.01 3.76 -2.00
N SER A 185 -9.87 2.69 -1.20
CA SER A 185 -9.68 1.34 -1.74
C SER A 185 -10.86 0.83 -2.56
N GLY A 186 -12.07 0.97 -2.03
CA GLY A 186 -13.27 0.50 -2.72
C GLY A 186 -13.62 1.37 -3.92
N LEU A 187 -13.43 2.69 -3.82
CA LEU A 187 -13.65 3.62 -4.92
C LEU A 187 -12.72 3.35 -6.11
N ASN A 188 -11.44 3.04 -5.85
CA ASN A 188 -10.48 2.66 -6.88
C ASN A 188 -10.91 1.40 -7.65
N VAL A 189 -11.46 0.39 -6.96
CA VAL A 189 -11.96 -0.83 -7.62
C VAL A 189 -13.25 -0.55 -8.37
N ALA A 190 -14.19 0.17 -7.75
CA ALA A 190 -15.50 0.49 -8.30
C ALA A 190 -15.41 1.27 -9.62
N GLY A 191 -14.55 2.30 -9.67
CA GLY A 191 -14.32 3.08 -10.88
C GLY A 191 -13.82 2.21 -12.05
N ARG A 192 -12.92 1.26 -11.75
CA ARG A 192 -12.35 0.37 -12.77
C ARG A 192 -13.30 -0.72 -13.22
N LEU A 193 -14.08 -1.30 -12.31
CA LEU A 193 -15.18 -2.18 -12.70
C LEU A 193 -16.18 -1.45 -13.58
N LYS A 194 -16.49 -0.19 -13.27
CA LYS A 194 -17.33 0.66 -14.12
C LYS A 194 -16.71 0.88 -15.52
N ALA A 195 -15.42 1.22 -15.58
CA ALA A 195 -14.70 1.39 -16.85
C ALA A 195 -14.76 0.13 -17.73
N LEU A 196 -14.68 -1.04 -17.10
CA LEU A 196 -14.78 -2.34 -17.76
C LEU A 196 -16.22 -2.81 -18.05
N GLY A 197 -17.24 -2.03 -17.68
CA GLY A 197 -18.65 -2.38 -17.89
C GLY A 197 -19.17 -3.51 -17.01
N VAL A 198 -18.49 -3.82 -15.89
CA VAL A 198 -18.88 -4.87 -14.93
C VAL A 198 -19.96 -4.36 -13.98
N SER A 199 -21.00 -5.17 -13.69
CA SER A 199 -22.04 -4.80 -12.73
C SER A 199 -21.52 -4.90 -11.29
N TYR A 200 -21.63 -3.83 -10.51
CA TYR A 200 -21.16 -3.83 -9.12
C TYR A 200 -22.05 -3.03 -8.18
N LEU A 201 -21.89 -3.30 -6.89
CA LEU A 201 -22.41 -2.47 -5.79
C LEU A 201 -21.31 -2.25 -4.75
N VAL A 202 -21.08 -0.99 -4.36
CA VAL A 202 -20.30 -0.66 -3.17
C VAL A 202 -21.26 -0.49 -2.00
N ILE A 203 -20.93 -1.06 -0.84
CA ILE A 203 -21.64 -0.80 0.42
C ILE A 203 -20.69 -0.15 1.43
N ASP A 204 -21.18 0.83 2.18
CA ASP A 204 -20.44 1.42 3.29
C ASP A 204 -21.35 1.68 4.48
N LYS A 205 -20.84 1.40 5.68
CA LYS A 205 -21.59 1.58 6.92
C LYS A 205 -21.79 3.06 7.29
N ASN A 206 -20.92 3.94 6.81
CA ASN A 206 -21.01 5.36 7.12
C ASN A 206 -22.12 6.04 6.31
N PRO A 207 -22.68 7.15 6.81
CA PRO A 207 -23.74 7.88 6.11
C PRO A 207 -23.30 8.55 4.81
N CYS A 208 -22.07 9.06 4.74
CA CYS A 208 -21.55 9.76 3.57
C CYS A 208 -20.24 9.11 3.07
N VAL A 209 -20.02 9.21 1.76
CA VAL A 209 -18.71 8.87 1.15
C VAL A 209 -17.64 9.78 1.75
N GLY A 210 -16.50 9.19 2.12
CA GLY A 210 -15.40 9.92 2.75
C GLY A 210 -15.48 10.03 4.28
N ASP A 211 -16.58 9.60 4.92
CA ASP A 211 -16.72 9.67 6.39
C ASP A 211 -15.68 8.83 7.14
N ASN A 212 -15.09 7.82 6.48
CA ASN A 212 -13.95 7.08 7.01
C ASN A 212 -12.70 7.98 7.26
N TRP A 213 -12.65 9.16 6.62
CA TRP A 213 -11.70 10.23 6.87
C TRP A 213 -12.34 11.35 7.70
N ARG A 214 -13.52 11.86 7.32
CA ARG A 214 -14.19 12.99 7.98
C ARG A 214 -14.39 12.77 9.48
N LEU A 215 -14.66 11.53 9.87
CA LEU A 215 -14.86 11.10 11.26
C LEU A 215 -13.55 10.72 11.95
N ARG A 216 -12.38 11.17 11.50
CA ARG A 216 -11.14 11.14 12.29
C ARG A 216 -11.04 12.36 13.21
N TYR A 217 -9.96 12.45 13.98
CA TYR A 217 -9.69 13.59 14.86
C TYR A 217 -9.45 14.87 14.06
N ASP A 218 -9.73 16.03 14.66
CA ASP A 218 -9.88 17.30 13.93
C ASP A 218 -8.58 17.76 13.25
N SER A 219 -7.42 17.46 13.85
CA SER A 219 -6.10 17.75 13.30
C SER A 219 -5.61 16.75 12.24
N ALA A 220 -6.40 15.73 11.89
CA ALA A 220 -5.96 14.67 10.98
C ALA A 220 -5.70 15.21 9.56
N LYS A 221 -4.48 14.95 9.09
CA LYS A 221 -4.00 15.23 7.72
C LYS A 221 -3.08 14.10 7.25
N LEU A 222 -2.86 14.01 5.95
CA LEU A 222 -1.93 13.03 5.39
C LEU A 222 -0.47 13.45 5.57
N HIS A 223 0.39 12.44 5.73
CA HIS A 223 1.85 12.59 5.70
C HIS A 223 2.43 12.32 4.30
N THR A 224 1.58 11.99 3.32
CA THR A 224 1.93 11.77 1.91
C THR A 224 1.56 12.98 1.06
N ILE A 225 2.30 13.20 -0.05
CA ILE A 225 2.03 14.31 -0.97
C ILE A 225 0.64 14.21 -1.59
N ARG A 226 0.09 15.36 -1.98
CA ARG A 226 -1.25 15.48 -2.58
C ARG A 226 -1.40 14.56 -3.79
N ASP A 227 -0.39 14.53 -4.66
CA ASP A 227 -0.40 13.76 -5.90
C ASP A 227 -0.49 12.23 -5.68
N TYR A 228 -0.03 11.74 -4.52
CA TYR A 228 -0.17 10.33 -4.17
C TYR A 228 -1.63 9.95 -3.87
N SER A 229 -2.48 10.93 -3.54
CA SER A 229 -3.82 10.71 -3.00
C SER A 229 -4.92 10.66 -4.05
N HIS A 230 -4.64 11.00 -5.31
CA HIS A 230 -5.66 11.02 -6.35
C HIS A 230 -6.36 9.67 -6.57
N LEU A 231 -7.61 9.69 -7.01
CA LEU A 231 -8.30 8.50 -7.52
C LEU A 231 -7.96 8.29 -9.02
N PRO A 232 -8.35 7.15 -9.63
CA PRO A 232 -8.10 6.92 -11.05
C PRO A 232 -8.81 7.96 -11.92
N PHE A 233 -8.36 8.06 -13.18
CA PHE A 233 -8.95 8.88 -14.25
C PHE A 233 -8.68 10.38 -14.18
N GLU A 234 -8.50 10.96 -12.99
CA GLU A 234 -8.19 12.39 -12.87
C GLU A 234 -7.51 12.79 -11.55
N ARG A 235 -6.93 13.99 -11.55
CA ARG A 235 -6.39 14.64 -10.35
C ARG A 235 -7.48 15.32 -9.52
N ASN A 236 -8.28 14.53 -8.81
CA ASN A 236 -9.44 15.01 -8.04
C ASN A 236 -9.12 15.97 -6.86
N PHE A 237 -7.85 16.26 -6.58
CA PHE A 237 -7.41 17.24 -5.57
C PHE A 237 -6.62 18.42 -6.17
N ALA A 238 -6.62 18.60 -7.50
CA ALA A 238 -5.83 19.66 -8.15
C ALA A 238 -6.22 21.09 -7.72
N HIS A 239 -7.42 21.27 -7.17
CA HIS A 239 -7.94 22.55 -6.66
C HIS A 239 -7.50 22.89 -5.23
N VAL A 240 -6.82 21.97 -4.54
CA VAL A 240 -6.38 22.17 -3.15
C VAL A 240 -4.98 22.77 -3.15
N ASP A 241 -4.83 23.99 -2.61
CA ASP A 241 -3.59 24.76 -2.69
C ASP A 241 -2.45 24.27 -1.78
N HIS A 242 -2.76 23.42 -0.78
CA HIS A 242 -1.78 22.91 0.17
C HIS A 242 -1.42 21.44 -0.11
N GLU A 243 -0.20 21.06 0.27
CA GLU A 243 0.36 19.73 -0.05
C GLU A 243 -0.23 18.59 0.80
N TRP A 244 -0.51 18.87 2.08
CA TRP A 244 -0.91 17.86 3.06
C TRP A 244 -2.41 17.86 3.26
N LEU A 245 -3.11 17.07 2.44
CA LEU A 245 -4.56 16.97 2.47
C LEU A 245 -5.09 16.67 3.89
N THR A 246 -6.05 17.47 4.33
CA THR A 246 -6.77 17.25 5.59
C THR A 246 -7.78 16.11 5.47
N LYS A 247 -8.35 15.69 6.60
CA LYS A 247 -9.46 14.73 6.62
C LYS A 247 -10.67 15.20 5.79
N ASP A 248 -10.90 16.51 5.73
CA ASP A 248 -12.06 17.09 5.05
C ASP A 248 -11.80 17.19 3.54
N ASP A 249 -10.58 17.60 3.13
CA ASP A 249 -10.20 17.60 1.72
C ASP A 249 -10.37 16.21 1.10
N LEU A 250 -9.87 15.16 1.79
CA LEU A 250 -10.02 13.78 1.34
C LEU A 250 -11.48 13.37 1.21
N ALA A 251 -12.29 13.68 2.22
CA ALA A 251 -13.68 13.28 2.22
C ALA A 251 -14.46 14.00 1.10
N ASP A 252 -14.23 15.30 0.92
CA ASP A 252 -14.86 16.11 -0.12
C ASP A 252 -14.42 15.65 -1.52
N GLY A 253 -13.13 15.45 -1.74
CA GLY A 253 -12.60 15.05 -3.05
C GLY A 253 -12.98 13.62 -3.45
N PHE A 254 -13.16 12.69 -2.49
CA PHE A 254 -13.67 11.35 -2.78
C PHE A 254 -15.17 11.36 -3.05
N ALA A 255 -15.96 12.14 -2.30
CA ALA A 255 -17.38 12.30 -2.56
C ALA A 255 -17.64 12.95 -3.93
N ALA A 256 -16.88 14.01 -4.27
CA ALA A 256 -16.98 14.68 -5.57
C ALA A 256 -16.61 13.76 -6.73
N TRP A 257 -15.54 12.97 -6.59
CA TRP A 257 -15.16 11.98 -7.60
C TRP A 257 -16.25 10.90 -7.77
N ALA A 258 -16.79 10.38 -6.67
CA ALA A 258 -17.85 9.37 -6.70
C ALA A 258 -19.13 9.90 -7.36
N ASP A 259 -19.50 11.16 -7.11
CA ASP A 259 -20.63 11.81 -7.76
C ASP A 259 -20.37 12.04 -9.26
N LYS A 260 -19.20 12.58 -9.63
CA LYS A 260 -18.86 12.84 -11.03
C LYS A 260 -18.93 11.59 -11.88
N TYR A 261 -18.37 10.48 -11.40
CA TYR A 261 -18.37 9.21 -12.10
C TYR A 261 -19.61 8.35 -11.79
N LYS A 262 -20.60 8.88 -11.05
CA LYS A 262 -21.87 8.20 -10.71
C LYS A 262 -21.63 6.75 -10.24
N ILE A 263 -20.76 6.60 -9.24
CA ILE A 263 -20.41 5.30 -8.66
C ILE A 263 -21.62 4.75 -7.90
N ASN A 264 -21.92 3.46 -8.08
CA ASN A 264 -23.06 2.81 -7.43
C ASN A 264 -22.71 2.44 -5.98
N ILE A 265 -23.21 3.24 -5.02
CA ILE A 265 -22.88 3.11 -3.60
C ILE A 265 -24.16 3.10 -2.76
N TRP A 266 -24.31 2.13 -1.87
CA TRP A 266 -25.25 2.18 -0.75
C TRP A 266 -24.51 2.56 0.54
N THR A 267 -24.75 3.78 1.02
CA THR A 267 -24.31 4.21 2.36
C THR A 267 -25.24 3.67 3.44
N CYS A 268 -24.89 3.85 4.72
CA CYS A 268 -25.61 3.26 5.86
C CYS A 268 -25.87 1.75 5.69
N SER A 269 -24.97 1.04 5.02
CA SER A 269 -25.13 -0.36 4.60
C SER A 269 -23.95 -1.20 5.05
N GLU A 270 -24.21 -2.17 5.92
CA GLU A 270 -23.20 -3.01 6.56
C GLU A 270 -23.38 -4.48 6.18
N LEU A 271 -22.31 -5.12 5.69
CA LEU A 271 -22.31 -6.57 5.49
C LEU A 271 -22.44 -7.27 6.85
N GLN A 272 -23.43 -8.14 6.99
CA GLN A 272 -23.63 -8.93 8.21
C GLN A 272 -23.05 -10.34 8.06
N SER A 273 -23.33 -10.97 6.92
CA SER A 273 -22.80 -12.30 6.63
C SER A 273 -22.88 -12.64 5.14
N GLY A 274 -22.17 -13.69 4.73
CA GLY A 274 -22.27 -14.28 3.41
C GLY A 274 -22.09 -15.79 3.41
N THR A 275 -22.74 -16.46 2.48
CA THR A 275 -22.59 -17.89 2.23
C THR A 275 -22.25 -18.13 0.76
N TRP A 276 -21.30 -19.03 0.51
CA TRP A 276 -20.90 -19.42 -0.83
C TRP A 276 -21.68 -20.66 -1.29
N ASP A 277 -22.09 -20.67 -2.56
CA ASP A 277 -22.67 -21.82 -3.25
C ASP A 277 -21.72 -22.26 -4.38
N ASP A 278 -21.01 -23.36 -4.17
CA ASP A 278 -20.06 -23.92 -5.15
C ASP A 278 -20.73 -24.33 -6.46
N SER A 279 -21.98 -24.80 -6.42
CA SER A 279 -22.69 -25.26 -7.62
C SER A 279 -23.04 -24.11 -8.56
N ARG A 280 -23.25 -22.91 -7.99
CA ARG A 280 -23.57 -21.69 -8.73
C ARG A 280 -22.39 -20.76 -8.87
N THR A 281 -21.28 -21.04 -8.20
CA THR A 281 -20.11 -20.14 -8.06
C THR A 281 -20.54 -18.73 -7.64
N GLN A 282 -21.35 -18.66 -6.57
CA GLN A 282 -22.05 -17.43 -6.21
C GLN A 282 -22.16 -17.24 -4.70
N TRP A 283 -22.00 -16.01 -4.25
CA TRP A 283 -22.31 -15.55 -2.91
C TRP A 283 -23.78 -15.22 -2.74
N THR A 284 -24.31 -15.52 -1.55
CA THR A 284 -25.54 -14.92 -1.00
C THR A 284 -25.17 -14.13 0.24
N LEU A 285 -25.44 -12.82 0.23
CA LEU A 285 -24.97 -11.85 1.21
C LEU A 285 -26.15 -11.20 1.93
N LYS A 286 -26.05 -11.05 3.25
CA LYS A 286 -27.00 -10.28 4.06
C LYS A 286 -26.41 -8.91 4.35
N VAL A 287 -27.07 -7.86 3.86
CA VAL A 287 -26.68 -6.46 4.06
C VAL A 287 -27.73 -5.79 4.94
N LYS A 288 -27.30 -5.24 6.07
CA LYS A 288 -28.14 -4.41 6.93
C LYS A 288 -28.05 -2.97 6.46
N GLN A 289 -29.18 -2.43 6.02
CA GLN A 289 -29.30 -1.05 5.56
C GLN A 289 -30.12 -0.24 6.56
N THR A 290 -29.62 0.93 6.97
CA THR A 290 -30.34 1.86 7.85
C THR A 290 -30.90 3.02 7.02
N ILE A 291 -32.22 3.06 6.82
CA ILE A 291 -32.91 4.11 6.04
C ILE A 291 -33.91 4.82 6.97
N ALA A 292 -33.78 6.13 7.11
CA ALA A 292 -34.67 6.95 7.95
C ALA A 292 -34.82 6.41 9.41
N GLY A 293 -33.73 5.85 9.95
CA GLY A 293 -33.70 5.24 11.30
C GLY A 293 -34.25 3.81 11.38
N CYS A 294 -34.78 3.26 10.30
CA CYS A 294 -35.25 1.88 10.23
C CYS A 294 -34.15 0.96 9.69
N GLU A 295 -33.90 -0.16 10.38
CA GLU A 295 -32.98 -1.20 9.91
C GLU A 295 -33.72 -2.22 9.04
N ILE A 296 -33.19 -2.47 7.84
CA ILE A 296 -33.72 -3.43 6.88
C ILE A 296 -32.60 -4.39 6.47
N ILE A 297 -32.87 -5.69 6.55
CA ILE A 297 -31.94 -6.70 6.02
C ILE A 297 -32.32 -7.01 4.57
N LYS A 298 -31.39 -6.73 3.65
CA LYS A 298 -31.50 -7.10 2.24
C LYS A 298 -30.63 -8.32 1.96
N THR A 299 -31.15 -9.23 1.15
CA THR A 299 -30.38 -10.36 0.62
C THR A 299 -29.95 -10.04 -0.80
N LEU A 300 -28.64 -10.02 -1.03
CA LEU A 300 -28.01 -9.78 -2.33
C LEU A 300 -27.24 -11.02 -2.78
N THR A 301 -27.01 -11.13 -4.08
CA THR A 301 -26.18 -12.19 -4.65
C THR A 301 -25.11 -11.60 -5.55
N CYS A 302 -23.94 -12.22 -5.59
CA CYS A 302 -22.87 -11.83 -6.51
C CYS A 302 -21.87 -12.95 -6.77
N LYS A 303 -21.03 -12.81 -7.79
CA LYS A 303 -19.94 -13.78 -8.08
C LYS A 303 -18.67 -13.45 -7.32
N HIS A 304 -18.38 -12.15 -7.14
CA HIS A 304 -17.18 -11.68 -6.48
C HIS A 304 -17.50 -10.76 -5.29
N VAL A 305 -16.72 -10.89 -4.22
CA VAL A 305 -16.69 -9.96 -3.09
C VAL A 305 -15.29 -9.37 -2.98
N VAL A 306 -15.23 -8.04 -2.87
CA VAL A 306 -13.98 -7.31 -2.60
C VAL A 306 -14.07 -6.72 -1.20
N LEU A 307 -13.19 -7.14 -0.30
CA LEU A 307 -13.06 -6.53 1.02
C LEU A 307 -12.12 -5.32 0.92
N ALA A 308 -12.68 -4.14 1.09
CA ALA A 308 -12.00 -2.85 1.08
C ALA A 308 -12.22 -2.08 2.41
N THR A 309 -12.31 -2.82 3.52
CA THR A 309 -12.73 -2.30 4.84
C THR A 309 -11.65 -1.57 5.63
N GLY A 310 -10.44 -1.42 5.07
CA GLY A 310 -9.33 -0.70 5.71
C GLY A 310 -8.43 -1.63 6.51
N GLY A 311 -7.52 -2.32 5.81
CA GLY A 311 -6.70 -3.38 6.37
C GLY A 311 -5.86 -3.04 7.61
N ALA A 312 -5.58 -1.76 7.90
CA ALA A 312 -4.86 -1.31 9.12
C ALA A 312 -5.77 -1.02 10.31
N CYS A 313 -7.09 -0.92 10.16
CA CYS A 313 -7.90 -0.13 11.09
C CYS A 313 -8.94 -0.94 11.88
N ASN A 314 -8.97 -2.26 11.71
CA ASN A 314 -10.12 -3.05 12.13
C ASN A 314 -10.09 -3.46 13.61
N LYS A 315 -8.91 -3.67 14.20
CA LYS A 315 -8.79 -4.13 15.59
C LYS A 315 -7.76 -3.31 16.36
N LEU A 316 -8.26 -2.47 17.28
CA LEU A 316 -7.43 -1.65 18.14
C LEU A 316 -6.54 -2.50 19.05
N GLN A 317 -5.33 -2.02 19.30
CA GLN A 317 -4.37 -2.68 20.17
C GLN A 317 -4.18 -1.83 21.42
N LYS A 318 -5.07 -1.98 22.41
CA LYS A 318 -4.93 -1.32 23.72
C LYS A 318 -4.28 -2.30 24.71
N PRO A 319 -3.05 -2.04 25.20
CA PRO A 319 -2.45 -2.86 26.25
C PRO A 319 -3.22 -2.73 27.57
N PHE A 320 -3.26 -3.81 28.35
CA PHE A 320 -3.77 -3.79 29.72
C PHE A 320 -2.65 -3.42 30.69
N TYR A 321 -2.93 -2.49 31.60
CA TYR A 321 -2.07 -2.21 32.74
C TYR A 321 -2.91 -2.23 34.04
N PRO A 322 -2.44 -2.90 35.11
CA PRO A 322 -3.11 -2.88 36.40
C PRO A 322 -3.40 -1.47 36.93
N GLY A 323 -4.51 -1.31 37.65
CA GLY A 323 -4.90 -0.07 38.32
C GLY A 323 -5.60 0.96 37.44
N GLU A 324 -5.82 0.68 36.15
CA GLU A 324 -6.50 1.60 35.23
C GLU A 324 -7.90 1.98 35.75
N ASP A 325 -8.57 1.06 36.45
CA ASP A 325 -9.88 1.26 37.10
C ASP A 325 -9.88 2.31 38.22
N ARG A 326 -8.71 2.63 38.78
CA ARG A 326 -8.54 3.60 39.88
C ARG A 326 -8.09 4.97 39.40
N PHE A 327 -7.66 5.08 38.16
CA PHE A 327 -7.19 6.34 37.59
C PHE A 327 -8.34 7.33 37.50
N ARG A 328 -8.17 8.51 38.10
CA ARG A 328 -9.23 9.53 38.17
C ARG A 328 -9.31 10.40 36.91
N GLY A 329 -8.31 10.31 36.04
CA GLY A 329 -8.24 11.05 34.78
C GLY A 329 -8.96 10.36 33.63
N VAL A 330 -8.77 10.89 32.42
CA VAL A 330 -9.37 10.36 31.19
C VAL A 330 -8.43 9.38 30.52
N VAL A 331 -8.95 8.20 30.12
CA VAL A 331 -8.21 7.22 29.33
C VAL A 331 -8.91 7.02 27.98
N GLN A 332 -8.18 7.25 26.88
CA GLN A 332 -8.72 7.09 25.52
C GLN A 332 -7.76 6.30 24.63
N HIS A 333 -8.29 5.71 23.56
CA HIS A 333 -7.50 5.21 22.44
C HIS A 333 -7.56 6.24 21.30
N SER A 334 -6.55 6.29 20.45
CA SER A 334 -6.50 7.22 19.31
C SER A 334 -7.69 7.08 18.35
N MET A 335 -8.33 5.91 18.31
CA MET A 335 -9.55 5.64 17.54
C MET A 335 -10.76 6.45 18.03
N THR A 336 -10.83 6.77 19.32
CA THR A 336 -11.91 7.57 19.92
C THR A 336 -11.50 9.02 20.16
N TYR A 337 -10.23 9.36 19.90
CA TYR A 337 -9.71 10.70 20.04
C TYR A 337 -10.36 11.66 19.02
N ARG A 338 -10.64 12.89 19.45
CA ARG A 338 -11.25 13.94 18.61
C ARG A 338 -10.40 15.20 18.55
N ASN A 339 -10.12 15.79 19.70
CA ASN A 339 -9.23 16.93 19.89
C ASN A 339 -8.88 17.00 21.38
N ALA A 340 -7.97 17.92 21.75
CA ALA A 340 -7.51 18.13 23.12
C ALA A 340 -8.07 19.39 23.80
N TRP A 341 -9.06 20.09 23.22
CA TRP A 341 -9.47 21.43 23.67
C TRP A 341 -10.00 21.46 25.11
N ASP A 342 -10.72 20.42 25.53
CA ASP A 342 -11.27 20.28 26.89
C ASP A 342 -10.20 20.02 27.96
N TRP A 343 -8.96 19.77 27.55
CA TRP A 343 -7.86 19.39 28.43
C TRP A 343 -6.86 20.51 28.68
N LYS A 344 -7.20 21.75 28.30
CA LYS A 344 -6.35 22.92 28.54
C LYS A 344 -5.90 23.00 30.00
N GLY A 345 -4.59 23.20 30.21
CA GLY A 345 -3.96 23.23 31.53
C GLY A 345 -3.77 21.88 32.22
N GLN A 346 -4.29 20.79 31.66
CA GLN A 346 -4.12 19.43 32.21
C GLN A 346 -2.78 18.80 31.77
N ARG A 347 -2.40 17.70 32.42
CA ARG A 347 -1.20 16.91 32.12
C ARG A 347 -1.55 15.74 31.21
N GLY A 348 -1.13 15.81 29.96
CA GLY A 348 -1.40 14.80 28.93
C GLY A 348 -0.26 13.82 28.75
N VAL A 349 -0.60 12.54 28.60
CA VAL A 349 0.33 11.47 28.26
C VAL A 349 -0.13 10.75 27.00
N VAL A 350 0.78 10.54 26.05
CA VAL A 350 0.52 9.76 24.83
C VAL A 350 1.36 8.48 24.86
N VAL A 351 0.72 7.32 24.77
CA VAL A 351 1.40 6.02 24.74
C VAL A 351 1.64 5.60 23.29
N GLY A 352 2.91 5.66 22.85
CA GLY A 352 3.29 5.42 21.45
C GLY A 352 4.16 6.55 20.91
N THR A 353 4.83 6.30 19.79
CA THR A 353 5.77 7.25 19.15
C THR A 353 5.80 7.09 17.63
N ALA A 354 4.71 6.63 17.01
CA ALA A 354 4.55 6.64 15.55
C ALA A 354 3.76 7.89 15.11
N ASN A 355 3.33 7.95 13.85
CA ASN A 355 2.53 9.05 13.27
C ASN A 355 1.41 9.57 14.20
N THR A 356 0.44 8.72 14.53
CA THR A 356 -0.70 9.11 15.37
C THR A 356 -0.31 9.64 16.74
N ALA A 357 0.79 9.14 17.32
CA ALA A 357 1.23 9.61 18.63
C ALA A 357 1.80 11.04 18.54
N HIS A 358 2.54 11.35 17.48
CA HIS A 358 3.08 12.69 17.25
C HIS A 358 1.96 13.68 16.91
N ASP A 359 1.00 13.29 16.07
CA ASP A 359 -0.15 14.14 15.73
C ASP A 359 -0.96 14.51 16.98
N ILE A 360 -1.22 13.54 17.87
CA ILE A 360 -1.95 13.78 19.13
C ILE A 360 -1.12 14.59 20.13
N ALA A 361 0.18 14.31 20.25
CA ALA A 361 1.06 15.07 21.15
C ALA A 361 1.19 16.54 20.73
N GLU A 362 1.24 16.78 19.42
CA GLU A 362 1.22 18.12 18.84
C GLU A 362 -0.12 18.83 19.11
N ASP A 363 -1.25 18.17 18.85
CA ASP A 363 -2.59 18.72 19.12
C ASP A 363 -2.79 19.04 20.62
N MET A 364 -2.31 18.17 21.52
CA MET A 364 -2.31 18.43 22.96
C MET A 364 -1.47 19.65 23.34
N LEU A 365 -0.28 19.81 22.74
CA LEU A 365 0.56 20.97 23.00
C LEU A 365 -0.14 22.25 22.54
N ASP A 366 -0.68 22.25 21.32
CA ASP A 366 -1.32 23.40 20.70
C ASP A 366 -2.64 23.78 21.41
N ALA A 367 -3.34 22.81 21.99
CA ALA A 367 -4.52 23.03 22.86
C ALA A 367 -4.19 23.67 24.23
N GLY A 368 -2.90 23.76 24.59
CA GLY A 368 -2.44 24.43 25.81
C GLY A 368 -2.46 23.56 27.06
N LEU A 369 -2.16 22.26 26.93
CA LEU A 369 -1.91 21.40 28.09
C LEU A 369 -0.68 21.89 28.87
N SER A 370 -0.70 21.76 30.20
CA SER A 370 0.41 22.23 31.06
C SER A 370 1.66 21.36 30.93
N SER A 371 1.49 20.11 30.49
CA SER A 371 2.58 19.24 30.06
C SER A 371 2.08 18.16 29.11
N VAL A 372 2.87 17.83 28.10
CA VAL A 372 2.64 16.70 27.20
C VAL A 372 3.85 15.76 27.28
N THR A 373 3.61 14.47 27.56
CA THR A 373 4.67 13.46 27.62
C THR A 373 4.35 12.25 26.76
N MET A 374 5.26 11.87 25.86
CA MET A 374 5.17 10.64 25.07
C MET A 374 5.88 9.49 25.77
N ILE A 375 5.24 8.32 25.84
CA ILE A 375 5.85 7.08 26.33
C ILE A 375 6.40 6.28 25.15
N GLN A 376 7.71 6.07 25.14
CA GLN A 376 8.40 5.35 24.07
C GLN A 376 8.92 4.00 24.55
N ARG A 377 8.45 2.92 23.92
CA ARG A 377 8.89 1.55 24.22
C ARG A 377 10.13 1.13 23.42
N SER A 378 10.11 1.39 22.12
CA SER A 378 11.12 0.95 21.15
C SER A 378 11.67 2.15 20.40
N ARG A 379 12.82 1.97 19.72
CA ARG A 379 13.30 2.98 18.77
C ARG A 379 12.24 3.21 17.67
N THR A 380 12.11 4.46 17.24
CA THR A 380 11.24 4.85 16.14
C THR A 380 12.08 5.32 14.96
N TYR A 381 11.82 4.78 13.77
CA TYR A 381 12.38 5.35 12.54
C TYR A 381 11.72 6.69 12.26
N VAL A 382 12.50 7.77 12.36
CA VAL A 382 12.05 9.14 12.12
C VAL A 382 12.46 9.53 10.71
N LEU A 383 11.48 9.81 9.87
CA LEU A 383 11.67 10.17 8.48
C LEU A 383 11.13 11.58 8.24
N PRO A 384 12.03 12.59 8.12
CA PRO A 384 11.65 13.91 7.65
C PRO A 384 10.86 13.86 6.34
N GLN A 385 9.68 14.47 6.35
CA GLN A 385 8.76 14.43 5.22
C GLN A 385 9.36 15.04 3.95
N GLU A 386 10.20 16.06 4.09
CA GLU A 386 10.90 16.71 2.98
C GLU A 386 11.80 15.72 2.21
N TYR A 387 12.35 14.70 2.86
CA TYR A 387 13.21 13.72 2.19
C TYR A 387 12.42 12.88 1.19
N LEU A 388 11.25 12.40 1.62
CA LEU A 388 10.36 11.61 0.77
C LEU A 388 9.71 12.49 -0.30
N THR A 389 9.34 13.72 0.04
CA THR A 389 8.75 14.70 -0.88
C THR A 389 9.70 15.01 -2.05
N LYS A 390 10.99 15.21 -1.76
CA LYS A 390 12.00 15.48 -2.79
C LYS A 390 12.11 14.35 -3.81
N VAL A 391 12.02 13.10 -3.34
CA VAL A 391 12.05 11.92 -4.21
C VAL A 391 10.74 11.78 -4.98
N TRP A 392 9.60 11.86 -4.30
CA TRP A 392 8.31 11.61 -4.93
C TRP A 392 7.90 12.68 -5.94
N LYS A 393 8.21 13.96 -5.70
CA LYS A 393 7.86 15.04 -6.66
C LYS A 393 8.58 14.93 -8.00
N GLN A 394 9.66 14.15 -8.10
CA GLN A 394 10.31 13.87 -9.38
C GLN A 394 9.46 12.91 -10.24
N ILE A 395 8.65 12.07 -9.60
CA ILE A 395 7.87 11.01 -10.26
C ILE A 395 6.39 11.38 -10.31
N LEU A 396 5.80 11.69 -9.17
CA LEU A 396 4.44 12.19 -9.00
C LEU A 396 4.45 13.72 -9.07
N ASN A 397 4.12 14.25 -10.24
CA ASN A 397 4.02 15.68 -10.49
C ASN A 397 2.87 15.97 -11.47
N ASP A 398 2.49 17.24 -11.65
CA ASP A 398 1.36 17.64 -12.47
C ASP A 398 1.51 17.39 -13.98
N HIS A 399 2.74 17.12 -14.46
CA HIS A 399 3.04 16.97 -15.89
C HIS A 399 3.11 15.51 -16.34
N THR A 400 3.37 14.58 -15.42
CA THR A 400 3.38 13.14 -15.70
C THR A 400 1.98 12.56 -15.47
N PRO A 401 1.43 11.74 -16.40
CA PRO A 401 0.20 10.99 -16.13
C PRO A 401 0.31 10.14 -14.86
N LEU A 402 -0.79 10.02 -14.10
CA LEU A 402 -0.78 9.29 -12.83
C LEU A 402 -0.42 7.82 -13.04
N GLU A 403 -0.90 7.21 -14.12
CA GLU A 403 -0.65 5.81 -14.48
C GLU A 403 0.83 5.55 -14.75
N THR A 404 1.51 6.52 -15.37
CA THR A 404 2.96 6.44 -15.63
C THR A 404 3.75 6.59 -14.33
N SER A 405 3.33 7.51 -13.47
CA SER A 405 3.95 7.75 -12.16
C SER A 405 3.80 6.52 -11.25
N ASP A 406 2.60 5.94 -11.20
CA ASP A 406 2.28 4.74 -10.43
C ASP A 406 3.08 3.53 -10.92
N ARG A 407 3.15 3.32 -12.24
CA ARG A 407 3.94 2.24 -12.82
C ARG A 407 5.42 2.37 -12.45
N THR A 408 5.97 3.59 -12.54
CA THR A 408 7.37 3.87 -12.18
C THR A 408 7.65 3.54 -10.70
N LEU A 409 6.71 3.84 -9.80
CA LEU A 409 6.88 3.60 -8.37
C LEU A 409 6.63 2.14 -7.94
N LEU A 410 5.72 1.42 -8.61
CA LEU A 410 5.09 0.23 -8.04
C LEU A 410 5.23 -1.04 -8.88
N ALA A 411 5.64 -0.95 -10.15
CA ALA A 411 5.85 -2.12 -11.01
C ALA A 411 7.15 -2.88 -10.69
N GLY A 412 8.18 -2.18 -10.20
CA GLY A 412 9.48 -2.76 -9.88
C GLY A 412 9.49 -3.66 -8.63
N PRO A 413 10.47 -4.57 -8.47
CA PRO A 413 10.55 -5.46 -7.32
C PRO A 413 10.69 -4.73 -5.98
N LEU A 414 9.93 -5.15 -4.96
CA LEU A 414 9.99 -4.54 -3.63
C LEU A 414 11.40 -4.61 -3.01
N ALA A 415 12.16 -5.67 -3.29
CA ALA A 415 13.55 -5.81 -2.85
C ALA A 415 14.49 -4.75 -3.46
N VAL A 416 14.21 -4.29 -4.68
CA VAL A 416 14.95 -3.21 -5.35
C VAL A 416 14.44 -1.84 -4.86
N SER A 417 13.13 -1.63 -4.84
CA SER A 417 12.51 -0.39 -4.34
C SER A 417 12.95 -0.06 -2.91
N ARG A 418 13.10 -1.09 -2.07
CA ARG A 418 13.72 -1.03 -0.74
C ARG A 418 15.07 -0.34 -0.78
N LEU A 419 16.00 -0.85 -1.59
CA LEU A 419 17.36 -0.33 -1.66
C LEU A 419 17.43 1.08 -2.24
N ILE A 420 16.66 1.35 -3.29
CA ILE A 420 16.55 2.68 -3.89
C ILE A 420 16.08 3.69 -2.83
N THR A 421 15.02 3.35 -2.11
CA THR A 421 14.46 4.20 -1.05
C THR A 421 15.46 4.39 0.09
N MET A 422 16.13 3.33 0.54
CA MET A 422 17.15 3.43 1.59
C MET A 422 18.31 4.33 1.16
N ALA A 423 18.85 4.15 -0.05
CA ALA A 423 19.94 4.98 -0.56
C ALA A 423 19.55 6.46 -0.60
N ALA A 424 18.34 6.77 -1.08
CA ALA A 424 17.85 8.14 -1.17
C ALA A 424 17.57 8.80 0.20
N LEU A 425 16.98 8.05 1.14
CA LEU A 425 16.59 8.59 2.45
C LEU A 425 17.74 8.64 3.45
N ASN A 426 18.56 7.58 3.52
CA ASN A 426 19.67 7.52 4.46
C ASN A 426 20.76 8.54 4.12
N THR A 427 21.05 8.77 2.84
CA THR A 427 21.99 9.83 2.41
C THR A 427 21.54 11.22 2.88
N GLN A 428 20.23 11.48 2.87
CA GLN A 428 19.68 12.75 3.37
C GLN A 428 19.79 12.82 4.90
N ALA A 429 19.53 11.72 5.61
CA ALA A 429 19.69 11.65 7.05
C ALA A 429 21.17 11.83 7.49
N GLU A 430 22.13 11.29 6.73
CA GLU A 430 23.56 11.48 6.96
C GLU A 430 24.00 12.94 6.83
N ALA A 431 23.35 13.71 5.96
CA ALA A 431 23.63 15.13 5.78
C ALA A 431 23.12 16.02 6.92
N GLU A 432 22.24 15.52 7.80
CA GLU A 432 21.63 16.29 8.89
C GLU A 432 21.76 15.62 10.28
N PRO A 433 22.99 15.28 10.73
CA PRO A 433 23.20 14.50 11.95
C PRO A 433 22.67 15.20 13.22
N GLU A 434 22.69 16.55 13.25
CA GLU A 434 22.24 17.32 14.41
C GLU A 434 20.72 17.22 14.63
N ARG A 435 19.92 17.06 13.56
CA ARG A 435 18.46 16.89 13.69
C ARG A 435 18.12 15.71 14.60
N PHE A 436 18.81 14.58 14.37
CA PHE A 436 18.62 13.36 15.15
C PHE A 436 19.31 13.41 16.51
N ALA A 437 20.49 14.03 16.60
CA ALA A 437 21.19 14.21 17.88
C ALA A 437 20.37 15.09 18.85
N ALA A 438 19.67 16.11 18.35
CA ALA A 438 18.79 16.95 19.15
C ALA A 438 17.61 16.17 19.77
N LEU A 439 17.02 15.24 19.00
CA LEU A 439 15.99 14.32 19.51
C LEU A 439 16.54 13.38 20.60
N GLU A 440 17.73 12.82 20.38
CA GLU A 440 18.37 11.93 21.34
C GLU A 440 18.73 12.65 22.65
N ARG A 441 19.16 13.92 22.58
CA ARG A 441 19.35 14.79 23.76
C ARG A 441 18.04 15.01 24.52
N ALA A 442 16.90 15.03 23.84
CA ALA A 442 15.56 15.08 24.44
C ALA A 442 15.05 13.70 24.91
N SER A 443 15.92 12.70 25.04
CA SER A 443 15.59 11.32 25.45
C SER A 443 14.71 10.54 24.47
N PHE A 444 14.53 11.03 23.24
CA PHE A 444 13.85 10.28 22.19
C PHE A 444 14.81 9.27 21.56
N ARG A 445 14.46 7.99 21.59
CA ARG A 445 15.25 6.89 21.02
C ARG A 445 14.98 6.80 19.53
N THR A 446 15.78 7.49 18.74
CA THR A 446 15.64 7.50 17.28
C THR A 446 16.31 6.29 16.63
N GLU A 447 15.69 5.77 15.58
CA GLU A 447 16.35 5.01 14.53
C GLU A 447 16.58 6.00 13.38
N ARG A 448 17.84 6.33 13.07
CA ARG A 448 18.17 7.39 12.11
C ARG A 448 18.15 6.89 10.66
N TYR A 449 18.61 5.66 10.47
CA TYR A 449 18.68 5.00 9.18
C TYR A 449 17.67 3.85 9.18
N GLY A 450 16.80 3.82 8.19
CA GLY A 450 15.69 2.89 8.20
C GLY A 450 15.35 2.36 6.83
N ASP A 451 14.51 1.34 6.85
CA ASP A 451 13.98 0.68 5.67
C ASP A 451 12.46 0.89 5.65
N LEU A 452 12.02 1.98 5.03
CA LEU A 452 10.60 2.34 4.96
C LEU A 452 9.78 1.25 4.25
N VAL A 453 10.34 0.63 3.20
CA VAL A 453 9.65 -0.37 2.39
C VAL A 453 9.41 -1.65 3.20
N THR A 454 10.40 -2.13 3.95
CA THR A 454 10.22 -3.29 4.84
C THR A 454 9.24 -2.96 5.97
N LEU A 455 9.33 -1.76 6.58
CA LEU A 455 8.40 -1.36 7.65
C LEU A 455 6.94 -1.32 7.17
N LEU A 456 6.69 -0.78 5.98
CA LEU A 456 5.34 -0.73 5.40
C LEU A 456 4.86 -2.10 4.91
N SER A 457 5.71 -2.85 4.22
CA SER A 457 5.33 -4.10 3.57
C SER A 457 5.23 -5.29 4.53
N GLU A 458 6.09 -5.37 5.55
CA GLU A 458 6.09 -6.50 6.49
C GLU A 458 5.38 -6.19 7.80
N ARG A 459 5.39 -4.92 8.25
CA ARG A 459 4.87 -4.54 9.58
C ARG A 459 3.67 -3.60 9.53
N PHE A 460 3.34 -3.07 8.34
CA PHE A 460 2.24 -2.13 8.14
C PHE A 460 2.30 -0.90 9.07
N GLY A 461 3.52 -0.47 9.43
CA GLY A 461 3.75 0.62 10.38
C GLY A 461 5.15 0.61 11.01
N GLY A 462 5.31 1.35 12.12
CA GLY A 462 6.58 1.38 12.88
C GLY A 462 7.55 2.50 12.51
N HIS A 463 7.07 3.54 11.83
CA HIS A 463 7.81 4.76 11.50
C HIS A 463 7.04 5.99 11.96
N TYR A 464 7.75 7.13 11.99
CA TYR A 464 7.18 8.46 12.11
C TYR A 464 7.61 9.30 10.89
N MET A 465 6.63 9.82 10.16
CA MET A 465 6.84 10.86 9.15
C MET A 465 6.88 12.21 9.86
N ASP A 466 8.07 12.80 9.96
CA ASP A 466 8.27 14.05 10.67
C ASP A 466 7.77 15.24 9.85
N ILE A 467 6.75 15.88 10.40
CA ILE A 467 6.06 17.05 9.86
C ILE A 467 6.18 18.27 10.79
N GLY A 468 7.08 18.22 11.78
CA GLY A 468 7.36 19.33 12.69
C GLY A 468 7.40 18.95 14.17
N ALA A 469 6.76 17.84 14.57
CA ALA A 469 6.69 17.46 15.99
C ALA A 469 8.06 17.08 16.57
N SER A 470 9.01 16.59 15.74
CA SER A 470 10.38 16.33 16.20
C SER A 470 11.06 17.60 16.75
N ALA A 471 10.83 18.75 16.11
CA ALA A 471 11.41 20.01 16.57
C ALA A 471 10.86 20.42 17.94
N LYS A 472 9.56 20.21 18.16
CA LYS A 472 8.90 20.45 19.46
C LYS A 472 9.44 19.50 20.55
N ILE A 473 9.74 18.25 20.21
CA ILE A 473 10.41 17.30 21.11
C ILE A 473 11.84 17.75 21.44
N ALA A 474 12.64 18.09 20.42
CA ALA A 474 14.02 18.54 20.58
C ALA A 474 14.14 19.81 21.46
N GLN A 475 13.14 20.69 21.40
CA GLN A 475 13.04 21.88 22.26
C GLN A 475 12.53 21.59 23.69
N GLY A 476 12.10 20.36 23.97
CA GLY A 476 11.55 19.95 25.26
C GLY A 476 10.11 20.40 25.53
N LEU A 477 9.41 20.92 24.50
CA LEU A 477 7.99 21.29 24.59
C LEU A 477 7.10 20.05 24.73
N ILE A 478 7.48 18.98 24.02
CA ILE A 478 6.91 17.65 24.18
C ILE A 478 7.98 16.79 24.86
N LYS A 479 7.67 16.28 26.05
CA LYS A 479 8.59 15.45 26.83
C LYS A 479 8.53 14.00 26.37
N VAL A 480 9.59 13.24 26.57
CA VAL A 480 9.64 11.82 26.22
C VAL A 480 10.11 10.99 27.42
N LYS A 481 9.39 9.91 27.71
CA LYS A 481 9.78 8.91 28.70
C LYS A 481 10.07 7.58 27.99
N SER A 482 11.36 7.25 27.90
CA SER A 482 11.86 6.11 27.12
C SER A 482 12.77 5.14 27.90
N ALA A 483 13.18 5.53 29.11
CA ALA A 483 14.17 4.81 29.93
C ALA A 483 13.60 3.59 30.67
N SER A 484 12.27 3.52 30.84
CA SER A 484 11.61 2.53 31.69
C SER A 484 10.22 2.22 31.12
N ARG A 485 9.73 0.99 31.29
CA ARG A 485 8.42 0.57 30.76
C ARG A 485 7.31 0.94 31.72
N LEU A 486 6.16 1.32 31.15
CA LEU A 486 4.91 1.48 31.90
C LEU A 486 4.49 0.14 32.49
N VAL A 487 4.14 0.10 33.77
CA VAL A 487 3.72 -1.14 34.46
C VAL A 487 2.32 -1.06 35.04
N SER A 488 1.89 0.10 35.56
CA SER A 488 0.57 0.23 36.18
C SER A 488 0.13 1.69 36.25
N TYR A 489 -1.14 1.89 36.56
CA TYR A 489 -1.73 3.17 36.92
C TYR A 489 -1.67 3.39 38.44
N THR A 490 -1.80 4.66 38.82
CA THR A 490 -2.13 5.16 40.15
C THR A 490 -3.40 6.01 40.06
N GLU A 491 -3.91 6.54 41.18
CA GLU A 491 -5.11 7.39 41.13
C GLU A 491 -4.90 8.69 40.33
N ASP A 492 -3.67 9.17 40.23
CA ASP A 492 -3.31 10.48 39.66
C ASP A 492 -2.19 10.42 38.59
N GLY A 493 -1.85 9.22 38.10
CA GLY A 493 -0.77 9.07 37.12
C GLY A 493 -0.38 7.63 36.80
N LEU A 494 0.85 7.47 36.32
CA LEU A 494 1.42 6.23 35.81
C LEU A 494 2.69 5.83 36.56
N ILE A 495 2.89 4.52 36.78
CA ILE A 495 4.09 3.94 37.41
C ILE A 495 4.85 3.10 36.40
N PHE A 496 6.18 3.14 36.51
CA PHE A 496 7.10 2.49 35.61
C PHE A 496 7.98 1.45 36.33
N GLU A 497 8.68 0.58 35.59
CA GLU A 497 9.53 -0.51 36.14
C GLU A 497 10.63 0.00 37.08
N ASP A 498 11.11 1.22 36.86
CA ASP A 498 12.09 1.94 37.70
C ASP A 498 11.45 2.62 38.93
N ALA A 499 10.20 2.28 39.25
CA ALA A 499 9.37 2.86 40.31
C ALA A 499 9.10 4.37 40.18
N SER A 500 9.46 5.00 39.06
CA SER A 500 9.15 6.40 38.83
C SER A 500 7.65 6.62 38.60
N HIS A 501 7.14 7.74 39.12
CA HIS A 501 5.76 8.18 38.93
C HIS A 501 5.68 9.33 37.93
N LEU A 502 4.76 9.23 36.97
CA LEU A 502 4.43 10.28 36.02
C LEU A 502 2.99 10.73 36.26
N PRO A 503 2.77 11.91 36.86
CA PRO A 503 1.43 12.43 37.05
C PRO A 503 0.73 12.70 35.71
N ALA A 504 -0.54 12.34 35.61
CA ALA A 504 -1.32 12.47 34.39
C ALA A 504 -2.79 12.73 34.73
N ASP A 505 -3.43 13.58 33.94
CA ASP A 505 -4.88 13.82 33.98
C ASP A 505 -5.56 13.19 32.75
N VAL A 506 -4.81 12.99 31.67
CA VAL A 506 -5.27 12.36 30.44
C VAL A 506 -4.21 11.40 29.88
N VAL A 507 -4.62 10.20 29.50
CA VAL A 507 -3.78 9.20 28.84
C VAL A 507 -4.42 8.77 27.53
N VAL A 508 -3.71 8.98 26.41
CA VAL A 508 -4.16 8.57 25.08
C VAL A 508 -3.25 7.48 24.52
N TYR A 509 -3.83 6.32 24.24
CA TYR A 509 -3.14 5.21 23.60
C TYR A 509 -3.11 5.39 22.08
N ALA A 510 -1.92 5.64 21.55
CA ALA A 510 -1.60 5.63 20.13
C ALA A 510 -0.82 4.35 19.78
N THR A 511 -1.34 3.22 20.24
CA THR A 511 -0.66 1.91 20.23
C THR A 511 -0.96 1.07 18.98
N GLY A 512 -1.57 1.69 17.98
CA GLY A 512 -1.82 1.11 16.67
C GLY A 512 -2.97 0.10 16.66
N PHE A 513 -2.96 -0.73 15.62
CA PHE A 513 -4.01 -1.66 15.29
C PHE A 513 -3.38 -2.96 14.79
N SER A 514 -4.05 -4.09 14.98
CA SER A 514 -3.75 -5.30 14.23
C SER A 514 -4.61 -5.32 12.97
N GLY A 515 -3.97 -5.52 11.83
CA GLY A 515 -4.61 -5.38 10.54
C GLY A 515 -4.45 -6.63 9.68
N ASN A 516 -5.43 -7.54 9.72
CA ASN A 516 -5.55 -8.64 8.78
C ASN A 516 -6.98 -8.75 8.26
N LEU A 517 -7.19 -8.49 6.96
CA LEU A 517 -8.51 -8.58 6.34
C LEU A 517 -9.08 -10.01 6.35
N ARG A 518 -8.22 -11.03 6.52
CA ARG A 518 -8.63 -12.42 6.75
C ARG A 518 -9.45 -12.57 8.03
N ASP A 519 -9.22 -11.75 9.05
CA ASP A 519 -10.05 -11.80 10.26
C ASP A 519 -11.49 -11.38 9.97
N SER A 520 -11.70 -10.39 9.07
CA SER A 520 -13.03 -10.02 8.59
C SER A 520 -13.68 -11.14 7.76
N VAL A 521 -12.90 -11.97 7.08
CA VAL A 521 -13.43 -13.16 6.38
C VAL A 521 -14.03 -14.14 7.38
N ARG A 522 -13.35 -14.40 8.51
CA ARG A 522 -13.88 -15.23 9.59
C ARG A 522 -15.21 -14.67 10.11
N GLU A 523 -15.26 -13.37 10.34
CA GLU A 523 -16.45 -12.68 10.87
C GLU A 523 -17.65 -12.75 9.92
N TYR A 524 -17.45 -12.50 8.61
CA TYR A 524 -18.55 -12.43 7.64
C TYR A 524 -18.91 -13.78 7.00
N PHE A 525 -17.93 -14.65 6.78
CA PHE A 525 -18.08 -15.85 5.94
C PHE A 525 -17.79 -17.16 6.68
N GLY A 526 -17.33 -17.11 7.94
CA GLY A 526 -17.10 -18.27 8.79
C GLY A 526 -15.75 -18.95 8.58
N GLU A 527 -15.50 -19.99 9.39
CA GLU A 527 -14.22 -20.68 9.48
C GLU A 527 -13.83 -21.46 8.21
N GLU A 528 -14.82 -21.96 7.45
CA GLU A 528 -14.57 -22.72 6.23
C GLU A 528 -13.91 -21.85 5.16
N ILE A 529 -14.47 -20.67 4.90
CA ILE A 529 -13.89 -19.71 3.94
C ILE A 529 -12.57 -19.15 4.50
N TYR A 530 -12.51 -18.85 5.80
CA TYR A 530 -11.29 -18.39 6.46
C TYR A 530 -10.09 -19.35 6.26
N ALA A 531 -10.33 -20.67 6.28
CA ALA A 531 -9.29 -21.67 6.09
C ALA A 531 -8.75 -21.71 4.65
N GLN A 532 -9.53 -21.27 3.66
CA GLN A 532 -9.16 -21.29 2.24
C GLN A 532 -8.32 -20.08 1.83
N VAL A 533 -8.50 -18.95 2.50
CA VAL A 533 -7.90 -17.68 2.09
C VAL A 533 -6.53 -17.41 2.74
N GLU A 534 -5.65 -16.77 1.98
CA GLU A 534 -4.35 -16.28 2.45
C GLU A 534 -4.53 -15.15 3.49
N ASP A 535 -3.47 -14.91 4.27
CA ASP A 535 -3.36 -13.73 5.12
C ASP A 535 -3.26 -12.44 4.28
N TYR A 536 -3.81 -11.37 4.86
CA TYR A 536 -3.52 -9.99 4.50
C TYR A 536 -2.82 -9.41 5.73
N TRP A 537 -1.62 -8.89 5.77
CA TRP A 537 -0.68 -8.42 4.79
C TRP A 537 0.68 -9.05 5.17
N GLY A 538 1.75 -8.63 4.53
CA GLY A 538 3.10 -9.14 4.79
C GLY A 538 3.74 -9.58 3.50
N ILE A 539 4.98 -10.05 3.59
CA ILE A 539 5.76 -10.47 2.42
C ILE A 539 5.88 -11.99 2.36
N ASN A 540 5.72 -12.57 1.17
CA ASN A 540 6.00 -13.97 0.89
C ASN A 540 7.50 -14.18 0.58
N GLN A 541 7.90 -15.43 0.34
CA GLN A 541 9.33 -15.76 0.09
C GLN A 541 9.89 -15.16 -1.21
N GLU A 542 9.04 -14.66 -2.11
CA GLU A 542 9.47 -14.01 -3.36
C GLU A 542 9.65 -12.50 -3.20
N GLY A 543 9.21 -11.93 -2.07
CA GLY A 543 9.21 -10.48 -1.88
C GLY A 543 7.89 -9.81 -2.26
N GLU A 544 6.80 -10.58 -2.48
CA GLU A 544 5.48 -10.06 -2.85
C GLU A 544 4.53 -9.94 -1.66
N ILE A 545 3.59 -9.00 -1.75
CA ILE A 545 2.57 -8.79 -0.72
C ILE A 545 1.57 -9.95 -0.72
N LYS A 546 1.33 -10.54 0.45
CA LYS A 546 0.39 -11.65 0.66
C LYS A 546 -1.06 -11.21 0.54
N GLY A 547 -1.87 -12.01 -0.18
CA GLY A 547 -3.32 -11.91 -0.30
C GLY A 547 -3.89 -10.63 -0.94
N ALA A 548 -3.19 -9.49 -0.89
CA ALA A 548 -3.67 -8.23 -1.44
C ALA A 548 -3.52 -8.23 -2.96
N TYR A 549 -4.59 -7.85 -3.67
CA TYR A 549 -4.64 -7.68 -5.12
C TYR A 549 -4.47 -8.95 -5.99
N VAL A 550 -4.12 -10.07 -5.38
CA VAL A 550 -3.92 -11.39 -6.01
C VAL A 550 -5.08 -12.33 -5.64
N PRO A 551 -5.21 -13.50 -6.31
CA PRO A 551 -6.18 -14.51 -5.89
C PRO A 551 -5.92 -14.93 -4.44
N THR A 552 -6.93 -14.82 -3.58
CA THR A 552 -6.78 -15.08 -2.15
C THR A 552 -6.73 -16.57 -1.80
N GLY A 553 -7.04 -17.46 -2.74
CA GLY A 553 -7.31 -18.88 -2.50
C GLY A 553 -8.79 -19.24 -2.65
N HIS A 554 -9.70 -18.27 -2.52
CA HIS A 554 -11.12 -18.43 -2.81
C HIS A 554 -11.50 -17.77 -4.16
N PRO A 555 -12.24 -18.44 -5.06
CA PRO A 555 -12.48 -17.97 -6.45
C PRO A 555 -13.30 -16.67 -6.55
N GLY A 556 -14.10 -16.39 -5.53
CA GLY A 556 -15.01 -15.23 -5.47
C GLY A 556 -14.61 -14.15 -4.47
N LEU A 557 -13.38 -14.11 -3.92
CA LEU A 557 -13.04 -13.21 -2.81
C LEU A 557 -11.68 -12.53 -2.97
N TRP A 558 -11.65 -11.22 -2.73
CA TRP A 558 -10.48 -10.37 -2.96
C TRP A 558 -10.22 -9.44 -1.77
N TYR A 559 -8.94 -9.12 -1.52
CA TYR A 559 -8.52 -8.09 -0.58
C TYR A 559 -7.93 -6.87 -1.28
N VAL A 560 -8.36 -5.68 -0.87
CA VAL A 560 -7.83 -4.42 -1.39
C VAL A 560 -7.62 -3.41 -0.26
N GLY A 561 -6.39 -2.94 -0.10
CA GLY A 561 -6.03 -1.96 0.93
C GLY A 561 -4.57 -1.54 0.87
N GLY A 562 -4.23 -0.43 1.52
CA GLY A 562 -2.92 0.20 1.41
C GLY A 562 -3.05 1.71 1.22
N GLY A 563 -1.95 2.37 0.88
CA GLY A 563 -1.94 3.80 0.54
C GLY A 563 -2.66 4.08 -0.77
N THR A 564 -3.15 5.31 -0.98
CA THR A 564 -4.02 5.61 -2.13
C THR A 564 -3.34 5.36 -3.47
N GLY A 565 -2.11 5.82 -3.69
CA GLY A 565 -1.38 5.56 -4.94
C GLY A 565 -1.08 4.07 -5.15
N GLN A 566 -0.74 3.34 -4.09
CA GLN A 566 -0.60 1.89 -4.15
C GLN A 566 -1.88 1.19 -4.60
N VAL A 567 -3.01 1.52 -3.98
CA VAL A 567 -4.30 0.94 -4.36
C VAL A 567 -4.70 1.40 -5.76
N ARG A 568 -4.39 2.65 -6.12
CA ARG A 568 -4.59 3.16 -7.48
C ARG A 568 -3.80 2.36 -8.50
N PHE A 569 -2.58 1.92 -8.25
CA PHE A 569 -1.94 1.00 -9.19
C PHE A 569 -2.60 -0.38 -9.19
N PHE A 570 -2.69 -1.04 -8.02
CA PHE A 570 -3.00 -2.47 -7.98
C PHE A 570 -4.49 -2.84 -8.13
N ALA A 571 -5.42 -1.93 -7.84
CA ALA A 571 -6.86 -2.20 -8.02
C ALA A 571 -7.23 -2.50 -9.48
N ARG A 572 -6.40 -2.08 -10.45
CA ARG A 572 -6.58 -2.46 -11.86
C ARG A 572 -6.50 -3.96 -12.08
N PHE A 573 -5.57 -4.64 -11.41
CA PHE A 573 -5.39 -6.07 -11.60
C PHE A 573 -6.53 -6.86 -10.98
N VAL A 574 -7.11 -6.38 -9.88
CA VAL A 574 -8.33 -6.95 -9.30
C VAL A 574 -9.50 -6.81 -10.27
N ALA A 575 -9.70 -5.62 -10.85
CA ALA A 575 -10.77 -5.38 -11.82
C ALA A 575 -10.60 -6.23 -13.10
N LEU A 576 -9.37 -6.34 -13.62
CA LEU A 576 -9.06 -7.20 -14.77
C LEU A 576 -9.28 -8.68 -14.45
N GLN A 577 -8.84 -9.19 -13.29
CA GLN A 577 -9.08 -10.57 -12.90
C GLN A 577 -10.58 -10.89 -12.75
N ILE A 578 -11.36 -9.97 -12.16
CA ILE A 578 -12.82 -10.09 -12.10
C ILE A 578 -13.40 -10.16 -13.51
N LEU A 579 -13.04 -9.23 -14.41
CA LEU A 579 -13.50 -9.26 -15.80
C LEU A 579 -13.16 -10.58 -16.48
N ALA A 580 -11.91 -11.05 -16.35
CA ALA A 580 -11.42 -12.31 -16.91
C ALA A 580 -12.28 -13.51 -16.46
N ASN A 581 -12.63 -13.58 -15.17
CA ASN A 581 -13.50 -14.62 -14.64
C ASN A 581 -14.91 -14.53 -15.22
N LEU A 582 -15.49 -13.33 -15.29
CA LEU A 582 -16.86 -13.11 -15.77
C LEU A 582 -17.04 -13.46 -17.25
N ILE A 583 -16.02 -13.23 -18.08
CA ILE A 583 -16.04 -13.59 -19.51
C ILE A 583 -15.67 -15.06 -19.76
N GLY A 584 -15.50 -15.87 -18.71
CA GLY A 584 -15.15 -17.29 -18.80
C GLY A 584 -13.71 -17.54 -19.25
N LYS A 585 -12.82 -16.57 -19.07
CA LYS A 585 -11.40 -16.63 -19.46
C LYS A 585 -10.51 -16.21 -18.29
N PRO A 586 -10.55 -16.92 -17.16
CA PRO A 586 -9.74 -16.60 -15.99
C PRO A 586 -8.25 -16.52 -16.36
N LEU A 587 -7.52 -15.59 -15.74
CA LEU A 587 -6.07 -15.51 -15.92
C LEU A 587 -5.41 -16.78 -15.34
N PRO A 588 -4.64 -17.55 -16.13
CA PRO A 588 -3.93 -18.72 -15.62
C PRO A 588 -2.87 -18.29 -14.60
N VAL A 589 -2.99 -18.76 -13.37
CA VAL A 589 -2.02 -18.50 -12.30
C VAL A 589 -0.87 -19.49 -12.40
N TYR A 590 0.34 -19.00 -12.61
CA TYR A 590 1.56 -19.79 -12.49
C TYR A 590 2.06 -19.73 -11.04
N SER A 591 2.26 -20.88 -10.41
CA SER A 591 2.68 -21.01 -9.00
C SER A 591 4.03 -21.71 -8.80
N GLU A 592 4.63 -22.27 -9.85
CA GLU A 592 5.90 -23.00 -9.73
C GLU A 592 7.09 -22.03 -9.66
N THR A 593 8.16 -22.46 -9.00
CA THR A 593 9.49 -21.82 -9.02
C THR A 593 10.50 -22.94 -9.23
N PRO A 594 10.95 -23.19 -10.49
CA PRO A 594 11.91 -24.25 -10.73
C PRO A 594 13.23 -23.89 -10.04
N LEU A 595 13.84 -24.89 -9.39
CA LEU A 595 15.19 -24.83 -8.86
C LEU A 595 16.13 -25.51 -9.85
N ALA A 596 17.35 -24.98 -10.01
CA ALA A 596 18.37 -25.64 -10.81
C ALA A 596 18.65 -27.03 -10.21
N GLU A 597 18.84 -28.06 -11.04
CA GLU A 597 19.20 -29.39 -10.56
C GLU A 597 20.49 -29.32 -9.72
N GLY A 598 20.39 -29.59 -8.41
CA GLY A 598 21.51 -29.58 -7.47
C GLY A 598 21.66 -28.32 -6.60
N ALA A 599 20.69 -27.39 -6.60
CA ALA A 599 20.63 -26.23 -5.72
C ALA A 599 20.04 -26.52 -4.32
#